data_AF-D8QTC4-F1
#
_entry.id   AF-D8QTC4-F1
#
_cell.length_a   1.000
_cell.length_b   1.000
_cell.length_c   1.000
_cell.angle_alpha   90.00
_cell.angle_beta   90.00
_cell.angle_gamma   90.00
#
_symmetry.space_group_name_H-M   'P 1'
#
loop_
_entity.id
_entity.type
_entity.pdbx_description
1 polymer ?
#
loop_
_entity_poly.entity_id
_entity_poly.type
_entity_poly.pdbx_seq_one_letter_code
_entity_poly.pdbx_strand_id
1 'polypeptide(L)' 'APADDGFTWRKYGQKDILNSKFPRSYYRCTHQKELGCQATKYVQKCEDEPSMYQVTYIGEHSCQNAQ' A
#
# COMPACT_ATOMS: atom_id res chain seq x y z
N ALA A 1 5.25 -11.12 -4.55
CA ALA A 1 4.70 -10.09 -3.64
C ALA A 1 3.67 -9.28 -4.41
N PRO A 2 2.60 -8.73 -3.79
CA PRO A 2 1.56 -8.03 -4.54
C PRO A 2 2.20 -6.86 -5.29
N ALA A 3 2.14 -6.95 -6.63
CA ALA A 3 2.59 -6.00 -7.65
C ALA A 3 3.89 -5.23 -7.32
N ASP A 4 4.98 -5.64 -7.96
CA ASP A 4 6.19 -4.82 -8.06
C ASP A 4 5.88 -3.66 -9.03
N ASP A 5 5.24 -2.62 -8.49
CA ASP A 5 4.80 -1.42 -9.21
C ASP A 5 5.94 -0.44 -9.48
N GLY A 6 7.19 -0.87 -9.29
CA GLY A 6 8.39 -0.06 -9.47
C GLY A 6 8.67 0.92 -8.32
N PHE A 7 7.83 0.94 -7.28
CA PHE A 7 8.03 1.78 -6.11
C PHE A 7 8.38 0.98 -4.87
N THR A 8 9.22 1.56 -4.02
CA THR A 8 9.57 0.95 -2.75
C THR A 8 8.58 1.37 -1.66
N TRP A 9 7.91 0.37 -1.09
CA TRP A 9 6.87 0.54 -0.07
C TRP A 9 7.32 -0.01 1.28
N ARG A 10 7.06 0.74 2.36
CA ARG A 10 7.27 0.30 3.73
C ARG A 10 5.93 0.15 4.44
N LYS A 11 5.66 -1.03 4.99
CA LYS A 11 4.50 -1.25 5.87
C LYS A 11 4.64 -0.35 7.10
N TYR A 12 3.61 0.44 7.39
CA TYR A 12 3.58 1.30 8.57
C TYR A 12 2.45 0.95 9.54
N GLY A 13 1.47 0.16 9.10
CA GLY A 13 0.35 -0.24 9.94
C GLY A 13 -0.40 -1.45 9.41
N GLN A 14 -1.19 -2.04 10.28
CA GLN A 14 -2.19 -3.04 9.96
C GLN A 14 -3.41 -2.78 10.83
N LYS A 15 -4.61 -2.95 10.27
CA LYS A 15 -5.86 -2.75 11.00
C LYS A 15 -6.86 -3.85 10.67
N ASP A 16 -7.52 -4.38 11.69
CA ASP A 16 -8.70 -5.22 11.50
C ASP A 16 -9.85 -4.38 10.93
N ILE A 17 -10.50 -4.91 9.91
CA ILE A 17 -11.59 -4.23 9.23
C ILE A 17 -12.91 -4.82 9.70
N LEU A 18 -13.83 -3.95 10.14
CA LEU A 18 -15.16 -4.35 10.53
C LEU A 18 -15.83 -5.11 9.37
N ASN A 19 -16.42 -6.26 9.66
CA ASN A 19 -17.04 -7.17 8.69
C ASN A 19 -16.06 -7.78 7.66
N SER A 20 -14.76 -7.83 7.96
CA SER A 20 -13.78 -8.55 7.15
C SER A 20 -13.12 -9.67 7.95
N LYS A 21 -12.97 -10.86 7.35
CA LYS A 21 -12.20 -11.98 7.92
C LYS A 21 -10.69 -11.73 7.92
N PHE A 22 -10.22 -10.77 7.12
CA PHE A 22 -8.81 -10.50 6.91
C PHE A 22 -8.45 -9.06 7.26
N PRO A 23 -7.30 -8.82 7.92
CA PRO A 23 -6.84 -7.48 8.24
C PRO A 23 -6.37 -6.74 6.99
N ARG A 24 -6.44 -5.41 7.03
CA ARG A 24 -5.87 -4.52 6.00
C ARG A 24 -4.47 -4.11 6.37
N SER A 25 -3.51 -4.29 5.45
CA SER A 25 -2.14 -3.81 5.62
C SER A 25 -1.94 -2.46 4.93
N TYR A 26 -1.28 -1.53 5.61
CA TYR A 26 -1.06 -0.17 5.11
C TYR A 26 0.43 0.08 4.90
N TYR A 27 0.73 0.72 3.78
CA TYR A 27 2.06 0.96 3.26
C TYR A 27 2.20 2.42 2.86
N ARG A 28 3.42 2.94 3.02
CA ARG A 28 3.82 4.28 2.57
C ARG A 28 5.06 4.17 1.72
N CYS A 29 5.26 5.11 0.81
CA CYS A 29 6.51 5.20 0.07
C CYS A 29 7.69 5.32 1.06
N THR A 30 8.79 4.61 0.81
CA THR A 30 10.02 4.72 1.62
C THR A 30 10.60 6.13 1.58
N HIS A 31 10.48 6.80 0.43
CA HIS A 31 10.95 8.17 0.22
C HIS A 31 10.03 9.24 0.82
N GLN A 32 9.03 8.86 1.62
CA GLN A 32 8.16 9.84 2.30
C GLN A 32 8.96 10.82 3.16
N LYS A 33 9.98 10.34 3.89
CA LYS A 33 10.77 11.20 4.79
C LYS A 33 11.83 12.03 4.06
N GLU A 34 12.45 11.45 3.03
CA GLU A 34 13.61 12.06 2.34
C GLU A 34 13.19 12.98 1.20
N LEU A 35 12.16 12.59 0.43
CA LEU A 35 11.67 13.32 -0.75
C LEU A 35 10.25 13.87 -0.56
N GLY A 36 9.71 13.81 0.66
CA GLY A 36 8.37 14.29 0.96
C GLY A 36 7.24 13.53 0.24
N CYS A 37 7.51 12.33 -0.26
CA CYS A 37 6.55 11.57 -1.06
C CYS A 37 5.31 11.16 -0.26
N GLN A 38 4.14 11.61 -0.71
CA GLN A 38 2.87 11.39 -0.02
C GLN A 38 2.14 10.12 -0.48
N ALA A 39 2.70 9.39 -1.45
CA ALA A 39 2.11 8.15 -1.94
C ALA A 39 2.00 7.11 -0.82
N THR A 40 0.80 6.57 -0.65
CA THR A 40 0.46 5.49 0.27
C THR A 40 -0.35 4.43 -0.48
N LYS A 41 -0.31 3.19 0.01
CA LYS A 41 -1.20 2.14 -0.48
C LYS A 41 -1.68 1.27 0.66
N TYR A 42 -2.83 0.64 0.47
CA TYR A 42 -3.25 -0.44 1.36
C TYR A 42 -3.59 -1.69 0.57
N VAL A 43 -3.36 -2.83 1.22
CA VAL A 43 -3.59 -4.16 0.66
C VAL A 43 -4.62 -4.86 1.53
N GLN A 44 -5.70 -5.28 0.92
CA GLN A 44 -6.80 -6.02 1.52
C GLN A 44 -6.93 -7.35 0.80
N LYS A 45 -7.05 -8.44 1.54
CA LYS A 45 -7.36 -9.74 0.95
C LYS A 45 -8.85 -9.80 0.59
N CYS A 46 -9.19 -10.27 -0.60
CA CYS A 46 -10.59 -10.42 -1.01
C CYS A 46 -11.26 -11.52 -0.19
N GLU A 47 -12.51 -11.30 0.20
CA GLU A 47 -13.26 -12.28 0.99
C GLU A 47 -13.82 -13.41 0.11
N ASP A 48 -14.32 -13.05 -1.06
CA ASP A 48 -14.92 -13.98 -2.02
C ASP A 48 -13.85 -14.86 -2.69
N GLU A 49 -12.65 -14.32 -2.90
CA GLU A 49 -11.53 -15.01 -3.53
C GLU A 49 -10.25 -14.88 -2.68
N PRO A 50 -10.02 -15.82 -1.74
CA PRO A 50 -8.87 -15.76 -0.82
C PRO A 50 -7.50 -15.92 -1.47
N SER A 51 -7.42 -16.21 -2.77
CA SER A 51 -6.16 -16.17 -3.53
C SER A 51 -5.81 -14.75 -4.00
N MET A 52 -6.78 -13.83 -3.98
CA MET A 52 -6.63 -12.48 -4.52
C MET A 52 -6.45 -11.42 -3.44
N TYR A 53 -5.76 -10.36 -3.84
CA TYR A 53 -5.55 -9.16 -3.02
C TYR A 53 -6.01 -7.93 -3.80
N GLN A 54 -6.83 -7.11 -3.17
CA GLN A 54 -7.15 -5.78 -3.63
C GLN A 54 -6.10 -4.81 -3.10
N VAL A 55 -5.48 -4.07 -4.02
CA VAL A 55 -4.51 -3.01 -3.71
C VAL A 55 -5.13 -1.67 -4.08
N THR A 56 -5.08 -0.71 -3.17
CA THR A 56 -5.56 0.65 -3.43
C THR A 56 -4.45 1.64 -3.16
N TYR A 57 -4.16 2.47 -4.15
CA TYR A 57 -3.17 3.54 -4.10
C TYR A 57 -3.84 4.86 -3.75
N ILE A 58 -3.22 5.63 -2.88
CA ILE A 58 -3.67 6.95 -2.43
C ILE A 58 -2.52 7.95 -2.56
N GLY A 59 -2.79 9.07 -3.23
CA GLY A 59 -1.79 10.09 -3.51
C GLY A 59 -0.87 9.69 -4.67
N GLU A 60 -0.07 10.64 -5.11
CA GLU A 60 0.87 10.47 -6.22
C GLU A 60 2.31 10.39 -5.73
N HIS A 61 3.16 9.71 -6.49
CA HIS A 61 4.57 9.65 -6.21
C HIS A 61 5.26 10.93 -6.68
N SER A 62 5.77 11.73 -5.75
CA SER A 62 6.70 12.82 -6.08
C SER A 62 8.15 12.34 -6.17
N CYS A 63 8.47 11.16 -5.64
CA CYS A 63 9.82 10.60 -5.63
C CYS A 63 10.32 10.09 -6.99
N GLN A 64 9.43 9.91 -7.96
CA GLN A 64 9.81 9.48 -9.33
C GLN A 64 10.14 10.66 -10.25
N ASN A 65 9.69 11.87 -9.93
CA ASN A 65 10.01 13.09 -10.69
C ASN A 65 11.38 13.69 -10.31
N ALA A 66 12.10 13.07 -9.37
CA ALA A 66 13.43 13.50 -8.93
C ALA A 66 14.56 12.71 -9.65
N GLN A 67 14.31 12.32 -10.91
CA GLN A 67 15.26 11.60 -11.74
C GLN A 67 15.98 12.56 -12.69
#